data_AF-A0A1I8BXH7-F1
#
_entry.id   AF-A0A1I8BXH7-F1
#
_cell.length_a   1.000
_cell.length_b   1.000
_cell.length_c   1.000
_cell.angle_alpha   90.00
_cell.angle_beta   90.00
_cell.angle_gamma   90.00
#
_symmetry.space_group_name_H-M   'P 1'
#
loop_
_entity.id
_entity.type
_entity.pdbx_description
1 polymer ?
#
loop_
_entity_poly.entity_id
_entity_poly.type
_entity_poly.pdbx_seq_one_letter_code
_entity_poly.pdbx_strand_id
1 'polypeptide(L)'
;MEGVVLYEEPEPLYIILIPHLAMIASLIAYMIVGSLIYRIIDQGIGNKSWARSFIWVFQLLATIGWGDSQAGNTQSQAFTEQNADEVLDVLKTQRLPLASILTLLILHQCLGVAIYSFGIKDWPIVSTTLIAILYISAGIILLSALFLTLALYYQAFLYIELKGNFVQVYEKFLLWKSCNKVRDNTTVEKGVTKN
;
A
#
# COMPACT_ATOMS: atom_id res chain seq x y z
N MET A 1 -10.73 25.30 41.21
CA MET A 1 -10.60 23.95 40.63
C MET A 1 -9.67 24.09 39.43
N GLU A 2 -8.39 23.80 39.62
CA GLU A 2 -7.41 23.82 38.54
C GLU A 2 -7.59 22.56 37.71
N GLY A 3 -7.83 22.73 36.41
CA GLY A 3 -8.00 21.62 35.49
C GLY A 3 -6.67 20.88 35.31
N VAL A 4 -6.67 19.58 35.58
CA VAL A 4 -5.53 18.71 35.28
C VAL A 4 -5.42 18.60 33.76
N VAL A 5 -4.40 19.25 33.20
CA VAL A 5 -4.02 19.08 31.78
C VAL A 5 -3.25 17.77 31.69
N LEU A 6 -3.91 16.72 31.19
CA LEU A 6 -3.24 15.47 30.84
C LEU A 6 -2.44 15.72 29.56
N TYR A 7 -1.11 15.67 29.67
CA TYR A 7 -0.25 15.64 28.50
C TYR A 7 -0.34 14.25 27.86
N GLU A 8 -0.87 14.17 26.65
CA GLU A 8 -0.75 12.95 25.83
C GLU A 8 0.74 12.75 25.51
N GLU A 9 1.30 11.61 25.92
CA GLU A 9 2.64 11.24 25.49
C GLU A 9 2.64 11.02 23.97
N PRO A 10 3.64 11.55 23.24
CA PRO A 10 3.73 11.35 21.80
C PRO A 10 3.84 9.86 21.49
N GLU A 11 3.03 9.38 20.54
CA GLU A 11 3.07 7.97 20.16
C GLU A 11 4.48 7.56 19.74
N PRO A 12 4.96 6.39 20.16
CA PRO A 12 6.32 5.99 19.89
C PRO A 12 6.52 5.71 18.39
N LEU A 13 7.59 6.30 17.83
CA LEU A 13 7.91 6.34 16.40
C LEU A 13 7.85 4.96 15.68
N TYR A 14 8.14 3.87 16.39
CA TYR A 14 8.12 2.53 15.81
C TYR A 14 6.71 2.05 15.43
N ILE A 15 5.65 2.52 16.10
CA ILE A 15 4.26 2.16 15.77
C ILE A 15 3.90 2.69 14.38
N ILE A 16 4.41 3.87 14.04
CA ILE A 16 4.25 4.46 12.71
C ILE A 16 5.19 3.78 11.72
N LEU A 17 6.45 3.53 12.08
CA LEU A 17 7.48 3.07 11.14
C LEU A 17 7.30 1.60 10.67
N ILE A 18 6.94 0.69 11.58
CA ILE A 18 6.83 -0.75 11.28
C ILE A 18 5.88 -1.05 10.11
N PRO A 19 4.63 -0.54 10.06
CA PRO A 19 3.74 -0.82 8.93
C PRO A 19 4.26 -0.27 7.60
N HIS A 20 4.97 0.87 7.62
CA HIS A 20 5.58 1.42 6.40
C HIS A 20 6.71 0.53 5.88
N LEU A 21 7.60 0.06 6.77
CA LEU A 21 8.67 -0.88 6.39
C LEU A 21 8.10 -2.21 5.89
N ALA A 22 7.05 -2.72 6.53
CA ALA A 22 6.37 -3.94 6.11
C ALA A 22 5.75 -3.80 4.71
N MET A 23 5.15 -2.64 4.41
CA MET A 23 4.57 -2.36 3.10
C MET A 23 5.63 -2.20 2.00
N ILE A 24 6.74 -1.51 2.30
CA ILE A 24 7.85 -1.39 1.34
C ILE A 24 8.44 -2.77 1.05
N ALA A 25 8.64 -3.59 2.09
CA ALA A 25 9.13 -4.95 1.94
C ALA A 25 8.16 -5.82 1.13
N SER A 26 6.85 -5.72 1.37
CA SER A 26 5.84 -6.48 0.63
C SER A 26 5.76 -6.06 -0.84
N LEU A 27 5.87 -4.76 -1.14
CA LEU A 27 5.93 -4.27 -2.51
C LEU A 27 7.18 -4.76 -3.25
N ILE A 28 8.35 -4.70 -2.62
CA ILE A 28 9.59 -5.21 -3.20
C ILE A 28 9.44 -6.72 -3.49
N ALA A 29 8.90 -7.48 -2.53
CA ALA A 29 8.64 -8.91 -2.72
C ALA A 29 7.67 -9.16 -3.88
N TYR A 30 6.58 -8.39 -3.97
CA TYR A 30 5.62 -8.48 -5.06
C TYR A 30 6.26 -8.20 -6.42
N MET A 31 7.10 -7.16 -6.52
CA MET A 31 7.84 -6.85 -7.75
C MET A 31 8.82 -7.95 -8.15
N ILE A 32 9.53 -8.54 -7.17
CA ILE A 32 10.43 -9.68 -7.42
C ILE A 32 9.62 -10.86 -7.96
N VAL A 33 8.53 -11.24 -7.30
CA VAL A 33 7.67 -12.35 -7.72
C VAL A 33 7.06 -12.09 -9.10
N GLY A 34 6.50 -10.90 -9.34
CA GLY A 34 5.99 -10.51 -10.65
C GLY A 34 7.06 -10.63 -11.74
N SER A 35 8.28 -10.16 -11.47
CA SER A 35 9.38 -10.26 -12.43
C SER A 35 9.79 -11.71 -12.73
N LEU A 36 9.72 -12.63 -11.75
CA LEU A 36 9.96 -14.05 -11.97
C LEU A 36 8.87 -14.65 -12.86
N ILE A 37 7.60 -14.39 -12.52
CA ILE A 37 6.44 -14.91 -13.25
C ILE A 37 6.50 -14.47 -14.72
N TYR A 38 6.70 -13.18 -14.98
CA TYR A 38 6.78 -12.66 -16.34
C TYR A 38 7.96 -13.21 -17.15
N ARG A 39 9.09 -13.48 -16.51
CA ARG A 39 10.23 -14.12 -17.18
C ARG A 39 9.97 -15.59 -17.55
N ILE A 40 9.14 -16.29 -16.77
CA ILE A 40 8.75 -17.68 -17.04
C ILE A 40 7.71 -17.73 -18.16
N ILE A 41 6.69 -16.88 -18.08
CA ILE A 41 5.56 -16.89 -19.01
C ILE A 41 5.93 -16.27 -20.35
N ASP A 42 6.74 -15.20 -20.36
CA ASP A 42 7.08 -14.46 -21.56
C ASP A 42 8.56 -14.60 -21.90
N GLN A 43 8.88 -15.41 -22.90
CA GLN A 43 10.26 -15.61 -23.35
C GLN A 43 10.92 -14.32 -23.85
N GLY A 44 10.15 -13.35 -24.36
CA GLY A 44 10.66 -12.04 -24.77
C GLY A 44 11.16 -11.21 -23.59
N ILE A 45 10.49 -11.32 -22.44
CA ILE A 45 10.91 -10.69 -21.18
C ILE A 45 11.99 -11.55 -20.49
N GLY A 46 11.87 -12.88 -20.56
CA GLY A 46 12.81 -13.86 -20.01
C GLY A 46 14.22 -13.74 -20.61
N ASN A 47 14.32 -13.40 -21.90
CA ASN A 47 15.60 -13.22 -22.60
C ASN A 47 16.28 -11.87 -22.30
N LYS A 48 15.60 -10.92 -21.64
CA LYS A 48 16.20 -9.65 -21.19
C LYS A 48 17.00 -9.85 -19.89
N SER A 49 17.83 -8.88 -19.53
CA SER A 49 18.53 -8.90 -18.23
C SER A 49 17.54 -8.79 -17.07
N TRP A 50 17.88 -9.38 -15.92
CA TRP A 50 17.05 -9.36 -14.70
C TRP A 50 16.58 -7.95 -14.33
N ALA A 51 17.51 -6.99 -14.31
CA ALA A 51 17.20 -5.59 -14.01
C ALA A 51 16.16 -5.00 -14.97
N ARG A 52 16.19 -5.36 -16.25
CA ARG A 52 15.24 -4.86 -17.25
C ARG A 52 13.85 -5.48 -17.08
N SER A 53 13.76 -6.76 -16.70
CA SER A 53 12.48 -7.38 -16.34
C SER A 53 11.88 -6.78 -15.07
N PHE A 54 12.71 -6.49 -14.06
CA PHE A 54 12.27 -5.85 -12.82
C PHE A 54 11.77 -4.42 -13.05
N ILE A 55 12.52 -3.61 -13.82
CA ILE A 55 12.11 -2.27 -14.23
C ILE A 55 10.81 -2.32 -15.05
N TRP A 56 10.62 -3.35 -15.87
CA TRP A 56 9.37 -3.49 -16.62
C TRP A 56 8.17 -3.75 -15.70
N VAL A 57 8.30 -4.64 -14.71
CA VAL A 57 7.24 -4.85 -13.70
C VAL A 57 6.98 -3.59 -12.87
N PHE A 58 8.04 -2.82 -12.57
CA PHE A 58 7.89 -1.51 -11.96
C PHE A 58 7.06 -0.56 -12.83
N GLN A 59 7.41 -0.43 -14.12
CA GLN A 59 6.69 0.42 -15.06
C GLN A 59 5.23 -0.01 -15.21
N LEU A 60 4.98 -1.33 -15.19
CA LEU A 60 3.64 -1.89 -15.26
C LEU A 60 2.80 -1.47 -14.05
N LEU A 61 3.32 -1.68 -12.84
CA LEU A 61 2.64 -1.31 -11.59
C LEU A 61 2.49 0.19 -11.42
N ALA A 62 3.48 0.96 -11.88
CA ALA A 62 3.45 2.41 -11.88
C ALA A 62 2.64 2.98 -13.07
N THR A 63 2.05 2.12 -13.92
CA THR A 63 1.25 2.51 -15.10
C THR A 63 1.98 3.43 -16.10
N ILE A 64 3.30 3.33 -16.14
CA ILE A 64 4.19 4.21 -16.93
C ILE A 64 4.23 3.78 -18.40
N GLY A 65 4.36 2.47 -18.65
CA GLY A 65 4.33 1.87 -19.99
C GLY A 65 5.18 2.59 -21.06
N TRP A 66 6.50 2.66 -20.92
CA TRP A 66 7.39 3.34 -21.89
C TRP A 66 7.38 2.73 -23.32
N GLY A 67 6.75 1.57 -23.51
CA GLY A 67 6.60 0.94 -24.83
C GLY A 67 7.86 0.25 -25.38
N ASP A 68 8.99 0.33 -24.66
CA ASP A 68 10.27 -0.32 -24.98
C ASP A 68 10.25 -1.84 -24.72
N SER A 69 9.27 -2.30 -23.94
CA SER A 69 9.06 -3.68 -23.55
C SER A 69 7.55 -3.92 -23.46
N GLN A 70 7.05 -4.88 -24.25
CA GLN A 70 5.65 -5.26 -24.27
C GLN A 70 5.52 -6.76 -24.04
N ALA A 71 4.39 -7.17 -23.47
CA ALA A 71 3.99 -8.57 -23.36
C ALA A 71 3.85 -9.17 -24.76
N GLY A 72 4.73 -10.12 -25.09
CA GLY A 72 4.88 -10.69 -26.42
C GLY A 72 3.92 -11.85 -26.71
N ASN A 73 3.27 -12.40 -25.69
CA ASN A 73 2.31 -13.50 -25.85
C ASN A 73 0.97 -13.24 -25.17
N THR A 74 -0.06 -13.95 -25.61
CA THR A 74 -1.45 -13.76 -25.15
C THR A 74 -1.61 -14.01 -23.65
N GLN A 75 -0.81 -14.91 -23.06
CA GLN A 75 -0.88 -15.21 -21.63
C GLN A 75 -0.30 -14.07 -20.78
N SER A 76 0.82 -13.48 -21.19
CA SER A 76 1.42 -12.34 -20.50
C SER A 76 0.58 -11.08 -20.69
N GLN A 77 -0.12 -10.93 -21.81
CA GLN A 77 -1.11 -9.86 -22.01
C GLN A 77 -2.32 -10.02 -21.08
N ALA A 78 -2.93 -11.21 -21.02
CA ALA A 78 -4.07 -11.46 -20.12
C ALA A 78 -3.70 -11.27 -18.64
N PHE A 79 -2.51 -11.71 -18.22
CA PHE A 79 -2.02 -11.49 -16.86
C PHE A 79 -1.78 -9.99 -16.59
N THR A 80 -1.30 -9.24 -17.58
CA THR A 80 -1.14 -7.78 -17.49
C THR A 80 -2.48 -7.07 -17.31
N GLU A 81 -3.49 -7.45 -18.09
CA GLU A 81 -4.85 -6.89 -18.00
C GLU A 81 -5.48 -7.18 -16.63
N GLN A 82 -5.38 -8.43 -16.14
CA GLN A 82 -5.92 -8.81 -14.84
C GLN A 82 -5.32 -8.01 -13.68
N ASN A 83 -4.00 -7.83 -13.65
CA ASN A 83 -3.35 -7.04 -12.59
C ASN A 83 -3.70 -5.54 -12.71
N ALA A 84 -3.88 -5.02 -13.92
CA ALA A 84 -4.29 -3.63 -14.13
C ALA A 84 -5.72 -3.39 -13.62
N ASP A 85 -6.64 -4.31 -13.87
CA ASP A 85 -8.04 -4.23 -13.41
C ASP A 85 -8.15 -4.33 -11.89
N GLU A 86 -7.39 -5.23 -11.25
CA GLU A 86 -7.36 -5.37 -9.79
C GLU A 86 -6.84 -4.09 -9.11
N VAL A 87 -5.80 -3.48 -9.68
CA VAL A 87 -5.35 -2.15 -9.25
C VAL A 87 -6.50 -1.15 -9.42
N LEU A 88 -7.13 -1.08 -10.60
CA LEU A 88 -8.20 -0.13 -10.89
C LEU A 88 -9.41 -0.24 -9.94
N ASP A 89 -9.78 -1.45 -9.52
CA ASP A 89 -10.89 -1.69 -8.59
C ASP A 89 -10.56 -1.26 -7.16
N VAL A 90 -9.33 -1.52 -6.70
CA VAL A 90 -8.82 -0.98 -5.43
C VAL A 90 -8.87 0.55 -5.45
N LEU A 91 -8.58 1.17 -6.60
CA LEU A 91 -8.62 2.63 -6.79
C LEU A 91 -10.05 3.21 -6.79
N LYS A 92 -11.01 2.53 -7.41
CA LYS A 92 -12.42 3.00 -7.50
C LYS A 92 -13.13 2.99 -6.16
N THR A 93 -12.72 2.12 -5.25
CA THR A 93 -13.43 1.91 -3.97
C THR A 93 -13.12 2.99 -2.94
N GLN A 94 -12.12 3.87 -3.17
CA GLN A 94 -11.64 4.83 -2.16
C GLN A 94 -11.75 6.31 -2.56
N ARG A 95 -12.50 7.07 -1.75
CA ARG A 95 -12.85 8.47 -2.03
C ARG A 95 -11.72 9.44 -1.65
N LEU A 96 -10.99 9.87 -2.69
CA LEU A 96 -10.46 11.22 -2.94
C LEU A 96 -8.96 11.55 -2.71
N PRO A 97 -8.23 11.11 -1.66
CA PRO A 97 -6.80 11.44 -1.55
C PRO A 97 -5.92 10.57 -2.47
N LEU A 98 -6.24 9.28 -2.58
CA LEU A 98 -5.51 8.34 -3.43
C LEU A 98 -5.68 8.69 -4.92
N ALA A 99 -6.93 8.95 -5.34
CA ALA A 99 -7.25 9.34 -6.72
C ALA A 99 -6.52 10.61 -7.16
N SER A 100 -6.36 11.59 -6.27
CA SER A 100 -5.63 12.83 -6.56
C SER A 100 -4.14 12.58 -6.75
N ILE A 101 -3.53 11.76 -5.87
CA ILE A 101 -2.10 11.40 -5.96
C ILE A 101 -1.82 10.57 -7.20
N LEU A 102 -2.71 9.64 -7.54
CA LEU A 102 -2.62 8.87 -8.79
C LEU A 102 -2.83 9.75 -10.02
N THR A 103 -3.78 10.67 -9.99
CA THR A 103 -3.98 11.63 -11.10
C THR A 103 -2.73 12.47 -11.30
N LEU A 104 -2.09 12.92 -10.21
CA LEU A 104 -0.82 13.65 -10.27
C LEU A 104 0.34 12.77 -10.77
N LEU A 105 0.38 11.49 -10.38
CA LEU A 105 1.34 10.51 -10.90
C LEU A 105 1.15 10.29 -12.40
N ILE A 106 -0.09 10.11 -12.87
CA ILE A 106 -0.42 9.93 -14.30
C ILE A 106 -0.09 11.21 -15.07
N LEU A 107 -0.46 12.38 -14.56
CA LEU A 107 -0.13 13.68 -15.18
C LEU A 107 1.39 13.87 -15.27
N HIS A 108 2.12 13.46 -14.22
CA HIS A 108 3.57 13.46 -14.20
C HIS A 108 4.15 12.52 -15.28
N GLN A 109 3.59 11.32 -15.47
CA GLN A 109 4.00 10.42 -16.56
C GLN A 109 3.73 11.02 -17.95
N CYS A 110 2.54 11.56 -18.18
CA CYS A 110 2.17 12.23 -19.44
C CYS A 110 3.13 13.39 -19.76
N LEU A 111 3.52 14.16 -18.74
CA LEU A 111 4.48 15.25 -18.88
C LEU A 111 5.88 14.74 -19.29
N GLY A 112 6.34 13.62 -18.73
CA GLY A 112 7.62 13.01 -19.09
C GLY A 112 7.65 12.53 -20.54
N VAL A 113 6.58 11.88 -20.98
CA VAL A 113 6.42 11.43 -22.39
C VAL A 113 6.39 12.63 -23.34
N ALA A 114 5.67 13.70 -22.98
CA ALA A 114 5.62 14.92 -23.77
C ALA A 114 7.01 15.58 -23.89
N ILE A 115 7.70 15.77 -22.76
CA ILE A 115 9.06 16.32 -22.72
C ILE A 115 10.02 15.52 -23.61
N TYR A 116 9.94 14.18 -23.56
CA TYR A 116 10.76 13.31 -24.40
C TYR A 116 10.41 13.42 -25.89
N SER A 117 9.11 13.50 -26.21
CA SER A 117 8.59 13.58 -27.58
C SER A 117 8.88 14.92 -28.26
N PHE A 118 9.02 16.02 -27.50
CA PHE A 118 9.38 17.35 -28.03
C PHE A 118 10.87 17.52 -28.36
N GLY A 119 11.62 16.42 -28.48
CA GLY A 119 12.97 16.47 -29.04
C GLY A 119 14.03 16.89 -28.04
N ILE A 120 13.91 16.46 -26.77
CA ILE A 120 14.99 16.64 -25.77
C ILE A 120 16.35 16.09 -26.26
N LYS A 121 16.34 15.19 -27.26
CA LYS A 121 17.54 14.65 -27.91
C LYS A 121 18.48 15.73 -28.48
N ASP A 122 17.93 16.86 -28.91
CA ASP A 122 18.72 17.94 -29.53
C ASP A 122 19.11 19.03 -28.52
N TRP A 123 18.75 18.87 -27.24
CA TRP A 123 19.01 19.87 -26.21
C TRP A 123 20.42 19.74 -25.63
N PRO A 124 21.00 20.85 -25.13
CA PRO A 124 22.28 20.80 -24.43
C PRO A 124 22.24 19.83 -23.23
N ILE A 125 23.33 19.06 -23.06
CA ILE A 125 23.47 18.03 -22.01
C ILE A 125 23.16 18.57 -20.60
N VAL A 126 23.57 19.81 -20.32
CA VAL A 126 23.32 20.44 -19.01
C VAL A 126 21.82 20.65 -18.77
N SER A 127 21.08 21.11 -19.78
CA SER A 127 19.64 21.36 -19.68
C SER A 127 18.83 20.07 -19.55
N THR A 128 19.19 19.04 -20.31
CA THR A 128 18.52 17.72 -20.24
C THR A 128 18.76 17.06 -18.89
N THR A 129 19.97 17.16 -18.35
CA THR A 129 20.32 16.62 -17.03
C THR A 129 19.54 17.31 -15.92
N LEU A 130 19.44 18.64 -15.94
CA LEU A 130 18.68 19.40 -14.94
C LEU A 130 17.17 19.05 -14.96
N ILE A 131 16.57 18.96 -16.14
CA ILE A 131 15.16 18.59 -16.28
C ILE A 131 14.92 17.16 -15.81
N ALA A 132 15.81 16.23 -16.13
CA ALA A 132 15.72 14.86 -15.65
C ALA A 132 15.77 14.76 -14.12
N ILE A 133 16.67 15.52 -13.46
CA ILE A 133 16.75 15.57 -12.00
C ILE A 133 15.45 16.11 -11.39
N LEU A 134 14.94 17.23 -11.89
CA LEU A 134 13.70 17.83 -11.41
C LEU A 134 12.52 16.88 -11.61
N TYR A 135 12.42 16.25 -12.77
CA TYR A 135 11.39 15.27 -13.08
C TYR A 135 11.44 14.06 -12.13
N ILE A 136 12.60 13.43 -11.98
CA ILE A 136 12.77 12.27 -11.09
C ILE A 136 12.44 12.65 -9.64
N SER A 137 12.89 13.83 -9.17
CA SER A 137 12.58 14.29 -7.80
C SER A 137 11.08 14.47 -7.57
N ALA A 138 10.34 15.02 -8.53
CA ALA A 138 8.89 15.15 -8.44
C ALA A 138 8.19 13.77 -8.41
N GLY A 139 8.66 12.82 -9.22
CA GLY A 139 8.19 11.44 -9.19
C GLY A 139 8.40 10.76 -7.83
N ILE A 140 9.59 10.94 -7.22
CA ILE A 140 9.89 10.41 -5.88
C ILE A 140 8.97 11.00 -4.81
N ILE A 141 8.71 12.32 -4.85
CA ILE A 141 7.81 12.99 -3.91
C ILE A 141 6.38 12.46 -4.05
N LEU A 142 5.87 12.32 -5.28
CA LEU A 142 4.53 11.79 -5.55
C LEU A 142 4.40 10.32 -5.13
N LEU A 143 5.42 9.51 -5.41
CA LEU A 143 5.46 8.11 -5.02
C LEU A 143 5.52 7.97 -3.48
N SER A 144 6.29 8.82 -2.81
CA SER A 144 6.34 8.87 -1.34
C SER A 144 5.00 9.29 -0.74
N ALA A 145 4.32 10.26 -1.35
CA ALA A 145 2.97 10.68 -0.94
C ALA A 145 1.95 9.55 -1.14
N LEU A 146 2.07 8.79 -2.22
CA LEU A 146 1.24 7.60 -2.48
C LEU A 146 1.44 6.56 -1.38
N PHE A 147 2.69 6.21 -1.07
CA PHE A 147 2.99 5.23 -0.02
C PHE A 147 2.56 5.70 1.36
N LEU A 148 2.77 6.98 1.70
CA LEU A 148 2.31 7.54 2.97
C LEU A 148 0.78 7.48 3.08
N THR A 149 0.07 7.81 2.00
CA THR A 149 -1.39 7.73 1.95
C THR A 149 -1.87 6.29 2.10
N LEU A 150 -1.18 5.35 1.44
CA LEU A 150 -1.47 3.92 1.56
C LEU A 150 -1.21 3.41 2.99
N ALA A 151 -0.14 3.88 3.64
CA ALA A 151 0.23 3.49 4.99
C ALA A 151 -0.79 4.00 6.02
N LEU A 152 -1.16 5.28 5.93
CA LEU A 152 -2.19 5.89 6.78
C LEU A 152 -3.52 5.16 6.60
N TYR A 153 -3.84 4.78 5.36
CA TYR A 153 -5.04 4.00 5.08
C TYR A 153 -4.99 2.61 5.71
N TYR A 154 -3.86 1.91 5.57
CA TYR A 154 -3.67 0.59 6.17
C TYR A 154 -3.71 0.65 7.69
N GLN A 155 -3.13 1.69 8.29
CA GLN A 155 -3.19 1.94 9.72
C GLN A 155 -4.63 2.22 10.19
N ALA A 156 -5.41 3.02 9.45
CA ALA A 156 -6.82 3.27 9.77
C ALA A 156 -7.66 1.99 9.67
N PHE A 157 -7.44 1.20 8.62
CA PHE A 157 -8.11 -0.09 8.41
C PHE A 157 -7.81 -1.06 9.56
N LEU A 158 -6.52 -1.27 9.86
CA LEU A 158 -6.09 -2.11 10.97
C LEU A 158 -6.61 -1.59 12.30
N TYR A 159 -6.57 -0.28 12.55
CA TYR A 159 -7.08 0.30 13.79
C TYR A 159 -8.57 0.03 13.99
N ILE A 160 -9.38 0.19 12.95
CA ILE A 160 -10.83 -0.06 13.02
C ILE A 160 -11.09 -1.56 13.27
N GLU A 161 -10.42 -2.45 12.54
CA GLU A 161 -10.67 -3.87 12.61
C GLU A 161 -10.12 -4.51 13.89
N LEU A 162 -8.91 -4.14 14.33
CA LEU A 162 -8.37 -4.57 15.61
C LEU A 162 -9.20 -4.03 16.77
N LYS A 163 -9.54 -2.74 16.78
CA LYS A 163 -10.35 -2.16 17.87
C LYS A 163 -11.73 -2.79 17.93
N GLY A 164 -12.37 -3.01 16.78
CA GLY A 164 -13.67 -3.70 16.70
C GLY A 164 -13.60 -5.10 17.29
N ASN A 165 -12.60 -5.89 16.89
CA ASN A 165 -12.38 -7.23 17.45
C ASN A 165 -12.04 -7.20 18.94
N PHE A 166 -11.21 -6.26 19.38
CA PHE A 166 -10.83 -6.15 20.79
C PHE A 166 -12.02 -5.79 21.68
N VAL A 167 -12.88 -4.86 21.23
CA VAL A 167 -14.11 -4.48 21.93
C VAL A 167 -15.05 -5.68 22.04
N GLN A 168 -15.27 -6.42 20.95
CA GLN A 168 -16.13 -7.62 20.99
C GLN A 168 -15.59 -8.71 21.92
N VAL A 169 -14.28 -8.95 21.92
CA VAL A 169 -13.64 -9.91 22.82
C VAL A 169 -13.78 -9.46 24.27
N TYR A 170 -13.58 -8.17 24.54
CA TYR A 170 -13.72 -7.59 25.86
C TYR A 170 -15.16 -7.67 26.39
N GLU A 171 -16.17 -7.38 25.57
CA GLU A 171 -17.58 -7.52 25.93
C GLU A 171 -17.94 -8.97 26.27
N LYS A 172 -17.49 -9.94 25.46
CA LYS A 172 -17.67 -11.38 25.75
C LYS A 172 -17.01 -11.78 27.08
N PHE A 173 -15.82 -11.25 27.35
CA PHE A 173 -15.12 -11.51 28.61
C PHE A 173 -15.88 -10.95 29.83
N LEU A 174 -16.40 -9.73 29.73
CA LEU A 174 -17.22 -9.12 30.79
C LEU A 174 -18.52 -9.91 31.05
N LEU A 175 -19.20 -10.36 29.99
CA LEU A 175 -20.40 -11.21 30.10
C LEU A 175 -20.08 -12.53 30.80
N TRP A 176 -19.01 -13.21 30.40
CA TRP A 176 -18.56 -14.45 31.04
C TRP A 176 -18.28 -14.27 32.53
N LYS A 177 -17.59 -13.18 32.90
CA LYS A 177 -17.28 -12.85 34.29
C LYS A 177 -18.55 -12.58 35.12
N SER A 178 -19.54 -11.90 34.53
CA SER A 178 -20.84 -11.65 35.17
C SER A 178 -21.61 -12.95 35.41
N CYS A 179 -21.69 -13.84 34.42
CA CYS A 179 -22.36 -15.14 34.56
C CYS A 179 -21.73 -16.05 35.62
N ASN A 180 -20.40 -16.08 35.74
CA ASN A 180 -19.74 -16.87 36.77
C ASN A 180 -20.00 -16.32 38.18
N LYS A 181 -20.02 -15.00 38.36
CA LYS A 181 -20.32 -14.39 39.67
C LYS A 181 -21.74 -14.73 40.16
N VAL A 182 -22.74 -14.78 39.26
CA VAL A 182 -24.11 -15.19 39.60
C VAL A 182 -24.17 -16.67 39.99
N ARG A 183 -23.44 -17.53 39.28
CA ARG A 183 -23.35 -18.97 39.57
C ARG A 183 -22.80 -19.20 40.97
N ASP A 184 -21.70 -18.56 41.32
CA ASP A 184 -21.06 -18.74 42.64
C ASP A 184 -22.02 -18.37 43.78
N ASN A 185 -22.76 -17.27 43.66
CA ASN A 185 -23.75 -16.84 44.65
C ASN A 185 -24.93 -17.82 44.79
N THR A 186 -25.41 -18.43 43.69
CA THR A 186 -26.52 -19.42 43.76
C THR A 186 -26.09 -20.75 44.39
N THR A 187 -24.82 -21.13 44.28
CA THR A 187 -24.28 -22.30 44.97
C THR A 187 -24.21 -22.10 46.48
N VAL A 188 -23.92 -20.87 46.94
CA VAL A 188 -23.87 -20.53 48.38
C VAL A 188 -25.27 -20.56 49.00
N GLU A 189 -26.30 -20.00 48.35
CA GLU A 189 -27.68 -20.03 48.88
C GLU A 189 -28.27 -21.45 48.98
N LYS A 190 -27.98 -22.33 48.02
CA LYS A 190 -28.45 -23.73 48.07
C LYS A 190 -27.76 -24.57 49.15
N GLY A 191 -26.61 -24.13 49.67
CA GLY A 191 -25.92 -24.77 50.79
C GLY A 191 -26.50 -24.43 52.16
N VAL A 192 -27.16 -23.26 52.31
CA VAL A 192 -27.59 -22.73 53.62
C VAL A 192 -29.00 -23.20 54.03
N THR A 193 -29.84 -23.63 53.09
CA THR A 193 -31.23 -24.06 53.36
C THR A 193 -31.38 -25.53 53.76
N LYS A 194 -30.29 -26.24 54.05
CA LYS A 194 -30.29 -27.68 54.37
C LYS A 194 -30.07 -28.04 55.84
N ASN A 195 -30.13 -27.07 56.75
CA ASN A 195 -30.07 -27.30 58.20
C ASN A 195 -31.37 -26.89 58.89
#